data_AF-A0A410Q072-F1
#
_entry.id   AF-A0A410Q072-F1
#
_cell.length_a   1.000
_cell.length_b   1.000
_cell.length_c   1.000
_cell.angle_alpha   90.00
_cell.angle_beta   90.00
_cell.angle_gamma   90.00
#
_symmetry.space_group_name_H-M   'P 1'
#
loop_
_entity.id
_entity.type
_entity.pdbx_description
1 polymer ?
#
loop_
_entity_poly.entity_id
_entity_poly.type
_entity_poly.pdbx_seq_one_letter_code
_entity_poly.pdbx_strand_id
1 'polypeptide(L)'
;MSTAKRNGFDLGHDYGLIYASFAASYGIRLGLPPTRMSWEEFAVLLTNLPAESQLARAVAVRTAEGGALNALSAAQRKLRDDWYAWINSQTPAEEKAEDGKRLQDYLKSIFCERRD
;
A
#
# COMPACT_ATOMS: atom_id res chain seq x y z
N MET A 1 -1.68 13.32 0.25
CA MET A 1 -1.55 11.85 0.16
C MET A 1 -0.90 11.28 1.42
N SER A 2 -1.68 10.54 2.22
CA SER A 2 -1.21 9.75 3.37
C SER A 2 0.03 8.88 3.06
N THR A 3 0.96 8.76 4.01
CA THR A 3 2.20 7.95 3.90
C THR A 3 1.92 6.49 3.53
N ALA A 4 0.84 5.90 4.05
CA ALA A 4 0.44 4.53 3.72
C ALA A 4 0.04 4.38 2.25
N LYS A 5 -0.64 5.39 1.67
CA LYS A 5 -1.02 5.40 0.24
C LYS A 5 0.22 5.40 -0.67
N ARG A 6 1.32 6.03 -0.24
CA ARG A 6 2.59 6.06 -0.97
C ARG A 6 3.36 4.75 -0.87
N ASN A 7 3.38 4.16 0.33
CA ASN A 7 4.18 2.96 0.60
C ASN A 7 3.46 1.65 0.23
N GLY A 8 2.14 1.68 0.04
CA GLY A 8 1.34 0.50 -0.31
C GLY A 8 1.04 -0.43 0.87
N PHE A 9 1.37 -0.03 2.10
CA PHE A 9 1.03 -0.76 3.32
C PHE A 9 0.80 0.17 4.52
N ASP A 10 0.14 -0.36 5.54
CA ASP A 10 -0.06 0.26 6.85
C ASP A 10 0.19 -0.77 7.97
N LEU A 11 0.87 -0.37 9.05
CA LEU A 11 1.29 -1.29 10.12
C LEU A 11 0.11 -1.94 10.86
N GLY A 12 -1.02 -1.22 11.00
CA GLY A 12 -2.21 -1.73 11.66
C GLY A 12 -3.02 -2.63 10.74
N HIS A 13 -3.33 -2.15 9.54
CA HIS A 13 -4.10 -2.90 8.55
C HIS A 13 -3.39 -4.19 8.10
N ASP A 14 -2.08 -4.12 7.89
CA ASP A 14 -1.27 -5.22 7.35
C ASP A 14 -0.57 -6.04 8.43
N TYR A 15 -0.92 -5.90 9.72
CA TYR A 15 -0.29 -6.66 10.81
C TYR A 15 -0.26 -8.17 10.52
N GLY A 16 -1.34 -8.73 9.97
CA GLY A 16 -1.39 -10.15 9.59
C GLY A 16 -0.39 -10.52 8.49
N LEU A 17 -0.21 -9.67 7.47
CA LEU A 17 0.77 -9.88 6.41
C LEU A 17 2.20 -9.71 6.93
N ILE A 18 2.42 -8.74 7.82
CA ILE A 18 3.71 -8.52 8.50
C ILE A 18 4.05 -9.75 9.34
N TYR A 19 3.11 -10.22 10.18
CA TYR A 19 3.28 -11.43 10.99
C TYR A 19 3.65 -12.64 10.13
N ALA A 20 2.88 -12.91 9.08
CA ALA A 20 3.10 -14.07 8.21
C ALA A 20 4.44 -13.96 7.46
N SER A 21 4.82 -12.75 7.03
CA SER A 21 6.08 -12.51 6.33
C SER A 21 7.29 -12.71 7.25
N PHE A 22 7.23 -12.24 8.50
CA PHE A 22 8.27 -12.46 9.50
C PHE A 22 8.40 -13.93 9.88
N ALA A 23 7.28 -14.61 10.10
CA ALA A 23 7.27 -16.03 10.44
C ALA A 23 7.87 -16.88 9.31
N ALA A 24 7.52 -16.60 8.06
CA ALA A 24 8.02 -17.33 6.90
C ALA A 24 9.48 -17.02 6.56
N SER A 25 9.89 -15.76 6.66
CA SER A 25 11.23 -15.32 6.20
C SER A 25 12.30 -15.48 7.26
N TYR A 26 11.95 -15.26 8.53
CA TYR A 26 12.91 -15.19 9.63
C TYR A 26 12.61 -16.20 10.75
N GLY A 27 11.50 -16.94 10.69
CA GLY A 27 11.05 -17.79 11.80
C GLY A 27 10.55 -17.00 13.02
N ILE A 28 10.34 -15.69 12.88
CA ILE A 28 9.95 -14.81 13.99
C ILE A 28 8.43 -14.72 14.07
N ARG A 29 7.86 -15.14 15.20
CA ARG A 29 6.43 -15.01 15.50
C ARG A 29 6.18 -13.75 16.32
N LEU A 30 5.65 -12.71 15.67
CA LEU A 30 5.37 -11.42 16.32
C LEU A 30 4.19 -11.55 17.29
N GLY A 31 4.43 -11.48 18.60
CA GLY A 31 3.37 -11.28 19.60
C GLY A 31 3.16 -12.38 20.63
N LEU A 32 3.52 -13.66 20.38
CA LEU A 32 3.41 -14.73 21.39
C LEU A 32 4.48 -15.84 21.23
N PRO A 33 5.35 -16.07 22.25
CA PRO A 33 5.56 -15.21 23.43
C PRO A 33 5.99 -13.79 23.01
N PRO A 34 5.90 -12.77 23.89
CA PRO A 34 6.27 -11.41 23.55
C PRO A 34 7.67 -11.35 22.92
N THR A 35 7.72 -10.96 21.65
CA THR A 35 8.97 -10.80 20.92
C THR A 35 9.72 -9.62 21.54
N ARG A 36 10.90 -9.87 22.10
CA ARG A 36 11.78 -8.81 22.57
C ARG A 36 12.67 -8.38 21.42
N MET A 37 12.28 -7.31 20.74
CA MET A 37 13.08 -6.65 19.71
C MET A 37 12.95 -5.14 19.85
N SER A 38 13.99 -4.40 19.46
CA SER A 38 13.89 -2.94 19.39
C SER A 38 13.08 -2.52 18.17
N TRP A 39 12.64 -1.26 18.15
CA TRP A 39 11.95 -0.71 16.99
C TRP A 39 12.86 -0.66 15.76
N GLU A 40 14.14 -0.34 15.96
CA GLU A 40 15.15 -0.30 14.90
C GLU A 40 15.37 -1.68 14.29
N GLU A 41 15.48 -2.71 15.12
CA GLU A 41 15.57 -4.10 14.67
C GLU A 41 14.34 -4.51 13.85
N PHE A 42 13.14 -4.21 14.37
CA PHE A 42 11.90 -4.45 13.63
C PHE A 42 11.88 -3.75 12.27
N ALA A 43 12.26 -2.47 12.21
CA ALA A 43 12.26 -1.68 10.98
C ALA A 43 13.27 -2.21 9.95
N VAL A 44 14.46 -2.63 10.40
CA VAL A 44 15.47 -3.27 9.53
C VAL A 44 14.91 -4.58 8.96
N LEU A 45 14.30 -5.43 9.77
CA LEU A 45 13.72 -6.69 9.28
C LEU A 45 12.56 -6.44 8.32
N LEU A 46 11.68 -5.49 8.62
CA LEU A 46 10.53 -5.15 7.77
C LEU A 46 10.98 -4.62 6.40
N THR A 47 11.99 -3.76 6.36
CA THR A 47 12.50 -3.17 5.11
C THR A 47 13.34 -4.15 4.28
N ASN A 48 13.86 -5.22 4.89
CA ASN A 48 14.65 -6.27 4.23
C ASN A 48 13.85 -7.55 3.96
N LEU A 49 12.51 -7.47 3.96
CA LEU A 49 11.67 -8.60 3.60
C LEU A 49 11.94 -9.06 2.16
N PRO A 50 12.00 -10.38 1.90
CA PRO A 50 12.10 -10.90 0.54
C PRO A 50 10.94 -10.42 -0.34
N ALA A 51 11.19 -10.21 -1.63
CA ALA A 51 10.17 -9.79 -2.60
C ALA A 51 8.98 -10.78 -2.70
N GLU A 52 9.22 -12.07 -2.42
CA GLU A 52 8.21 -13.12 -2.41
C GLU A 52 7.40 -13.20 -1.09
N SER A 53 7.77 -12.39 -0.09
CA SER A 53 7.01 -12.32 1.16
C SER A 53 5.57 -11.88 0.91
N GLN A 54 4.67 -12.26 1.82
CA GLN A 54 3.25 -11.97 1.65
C GLN A 54 2.99 -10.45 1.63
N LEU A 55 3.69 -9.70 2.49
CA LEU A 55 3.62 -8.24 2.52
C LEU A 55 4.16 -7.63 1.22
N ALA A 56 5.35 -8.04 0.76
CA ALA A 56 5.96 -7.48 -0.45
C ALA A 56 5.08 -7.71 -1.69
N ARG A 57 4.48 -8.90 -1.83
CA ARG A 57 3.55 -9.19 -2.93
C ARG A 57 2.27 -8.35 -2.86
N ALA A 58 1.71 -8.15 -1.67
CA ALA A 58 0.53 -7.29 -1.50
C ALA A 58 0.87 -5.83 -1.85
N VAL A 59 2.01 -5.31 -1.35
CA VAL A 59 2.52 -3.97 -1.67
C VAL A 59 2.69 -3.81 -3.18
N ALA A 60 3.36 -4.75 -3.85
CA ALA A 60 3.58 -4.70 -5.30
C ALA A 60 2.27 -4.64 -6.09
N VAL A 61 1.23 -5.35 -5.67
CA VAL A 61 -0.11 -5.27 -6.29
C VAL A 61 -0.76 -3.90 -6.05
N ARG A 62 -0.65 -3.37 -4.83
CA ARG A 62 -1.24 -2.08 -4.43
C ARG A 62 -0.53 -0.88 -5.04
N THR A 63 0.76 -0.99 -5.36
CA THR A 63 1.58 0.06 -5.98
C THR A 63 1.85 -0.19 -7.47
N ALA A 64 1.28 -1.25 -8.05
CA ALA A 64 1.40 -1.53 -9.48
C ALA A 64 0.98 -0.33 -10.33
N GLU A 65 1.77 -0.03 -11.36
CA GLU A 65 1.56 1.05 -12.32
C GLU A 65 1.91 0.56 -13.74
N GLY A 66 1.48 1.31 -14.77
CA GLY A 66 1.80 1.02 -16.17
C GLY A 66 1.47 -0.42 -16.59
N GLY A 67 2.44 -1.10 -17.21
CA GLY A 67 2.27 -2.47 -17.69
C GLY A 67 1.95 -3.48 -16.58
N ALA A 68 2.49 -3.29 -15.37
CA ALA A 68 2.23 -4.18 -14.24
C ALA A 68 0.77 -4.10 -13.76
N LEU A 69 0.17 -2.90 -13.79
CA LEU A 69 -1.24 -2.70 -13.47
C LEU A 69 -2.15 -3.47 -14.44
N ASN A 70 -1.81 -3.46 -15.73
CA ASN A 70 -2.56 -4.16 -16.78
C ASN A 70 -2.43 -5.69 -16.68
N ALA A 71 -1.33 -6.18 -16.10
CA ALA A 71 -1.04 -7.60 -15.95
C ALA A 71 -1.66 -8.24 -14.69
N LEU A 72 -2.31 -7.47 -13.82
CA LEU A 72 -2.92 -8.01 -12.60
C LEU A 72 -4.02 -9.03 -12.93
N SER A 73 -4.10 -10.10 -12.15
CA SER A 73 -5.25 -11.01 -12.16
C SER A 73 -6.49 -10.36 -11.53
N ALA A 74 -7.66 -10.99 -11.70
CA ALA A 74 -8.90 -10.51 -11.07
C ALA A 74 -8.80 -10.47 -9.53
N ALA A 75 -8.16 -11.47 -8.92
CA ALA A 75 -7.94 -11.51 -7.48
C ALA A 75 -7.01 -10.39 -7.01
N GLN A 76 -5.94 -10.11 -7.76
CA GLN A 76 -5.02 -9.01 -7.45
C GLN A 76 -5.68 -7.64 -7.62
N ARG A 77 -6.51 -7.45 -8.65
CA ARG A 77 -7.34 -6.25 -8.77
C ARG A 77 -8.25 -6.06 -7.57
N LYS A 78 -8.96 -7.11 -7.15
CA LYS A 78 -9.80 -7.04 -5.95
C LYS A 78 -8.99 -6.65 -4.70
N LEU A 79 -7.84 -7.28 -4.48
CA LEU A 79 -6.95 -6.95 -3.35
C LEU A 79 -6.54 -5.47 -3.37
N ARG A 80 -6.22 -4.95 -4.55
CA ARG A 80 -5.89 -3.54 -4.74
C ARG A 80 -7.09 -2.63 -4.45
N ASP A 81 -8.26 -2.96 -4.98
CA ASP A 81 -9.48 -2.16 -4.82
C ASP A 81 -9.94 -2.12 -3.36
N ASP A 82 -9.89 -3.26 -2.65
CA ASP A 82 -10.19 -3.34 -1.22
C ASP A 82 -9.25 -2.44 -0.40
N TRP A 83 -7.96 -2.42 -0.74
CA TRP A 83 -6.97 -1.54 -0.12
C TRP A 83 -7.28 -0.05 -0.37
N TYR A 84 -7.60 0.33 -1.62
CA TYR A 84 -7.95 1.72 -1.92
C TYR A 84 -9.26 2.16 -1.26
N ALA A 85 -10.24 1.27 -1.17
CA ALA A 85 -11.48 1.53 -0.44
C ALA A 85 -11.19 1.77 1.04
N TRP A 86 -10.35 0.92 1.66
CA TRP A 86 -9.93 1.10 3.04
C TRP A 86 -9.16 2.40 3.24
N ILE A 87 -8.10 2.69 2.49
CA ILE A 87 -7.31 3.91 2.71
C ILE A 87 -8.13 5.18 2.46
N ASN A 88 -9.03 5.16 1.47
CA ASN A 88 -9.94 6.27 1.23
C ASN A 88 -10.95 6.43 2.39
N SER A 89 -11.36 5.36 3.07
CA SER A 89 -12.18 5.47 4.28
C SER A 89 -11.43 6.14 5.44
N GLN A 90 -10.10 5.97 5.51
CA GLN A 90 -9.24 6.58 6.53
C GLN A 90 -8.80 8.01 6.20
N THR A 91 -8.99 8.46 4.94
CA THR A 91 -8.54 9.78 4.49
C THR A 91 -9.55 10.87 4.91
N PRO A 92 -9.09 11.99 5.52
CA PRO A 92 -9.96 13.11 5.90
C PRO A 92 -10.73 13.71 4.72
N ALA A 93 -11.90 14.30 5.00
CA ALA A 93 -12.75 14.91 3.97
C ALA A 93 -12.06 16.06 3.22
N GLU A 94 -11.23 16.84 3.92
CA GLU A 94 -10.48 17.97 3.36
C GLU A 94 -9.45 17.50 2.30
N GLU A 95 -8.68 16.45 2.61
CA GLU A 95 -7.70 15.87 1.68
C GLU A 95 -8.39 15.26 0.44
N LYS A 96 -9.58 14.66 0.61
CA LYS A 96 -10.39 14.17 -0.52
C LYS A 96 -10.86 15.31 -1.43
N ALA A 97 -11.27 16.44 -0.84
CA ALA A 97 -11.71 17.61 -1.60
C ALA A 97 -10.54 18.23 -2.39
N GLU A 98 -9.35 18.28 -1.79
CA GLU A 98 -8.12 18.74 -2.43
C GLU A 98 -7.72 17.83 -3.61
N ASP A 99 -7.67 16.51 -3.39
CA ASP A 99 -7.37 15.52 -4.44
C ASP A 99 -8.38 15.64 -5.61
N GLY A 100 -9.67 15.80 -5.30
CA GLY A 100 -10.73 15.99 -6.29
C GLY A 100 -10.59 17.28 -7.10
N LYS A 101 -10.26 18.40 -6.45
CA LYS A 101 -9.99 19.68 -7.12
C LYS A 101 -8.76 19.57 -8.01
N ARG A 102 -7.68 18.95 -7.53
CA ARG A 102 -6.45 18.74 -8.30
C ARG A 102 -6.71 17.91 -9.56
N LEU A 103 -7.52 16.84 -9.45
CA LEU A 103 -7.94 16.04 -10.59
C LEU A 103 -8.77 16.88 -11.57
N GLN A 104 -9.73 17.67 -11.07
CA GLN A 104 -10.54 18.53 -11.90
C GLN A 104 -9.69 19.53 -12.71
N ASP A 105 -8.71 20.16 -12.05
CA ASP A 105 -7.81 21.14 -12.69
C ASP A 105 -6.89 20.48 -13.73
N TYR A 106 -6.38 19.27 -13.45
CA TYR A 106 -5.62 18.46 -14.41
C TYR A 106 -6.45 18.07 -15.64
N LEU A 107 -7.70 17.63 -15.43
CA LEU A 107 -8.58 17.32 -16.56
C LEU A 107 -8.85 18.57 -17.40
N LYS A 108 -9.14 19.70 -16.75
CA LYS A 108 -9.33 20.99 -17.45
C LYS A 108 -8.09 21.35 -18.27
N SER A 109 -6.87 21.18 -17.76
CA SER A 109 -5.66 21.53 -18.53
C SER A 109 -5.53 20.68 -19.81
N ILE A 110 -5.77 19.37 -19.73
CA ILE A 110 -5.73 18.47 -20.90
C ILE A 110 -6.76 18.84 -21.96
N PHE A 111 -7.95 19.27 -21.56
CA PHE A 111 -9.03 19.64 -22.49
C PHE A 111 -8.95 21.09 -22.95
N CYS A 112 -8.35 22.00 -22.18
CA CYS A 112 -8.10 23.39 -22.58
C CYS A 112 -6.94 23.52 -23.58
N GLU A 113 -5.98 22.60 -23.58
CA GLU A 113 -4.86 22.58 -24.54
C GLU A 113 -5.23 21.99 -25.92
N ARG A 114 -6.34 21.25 -26.06
CA ARG A 114 -6.80 20.68 -27.34
C ARG A 114 -7.89 21.52 -28.04
N ARG A 115 -7.63 22.81 -28.22
CA ARG A 115 -8.45 23.68 -29.09
C ARG A 115 -7.60 24.33 -30.18
N ASP A 116 -7.31 23.55 -31.20
CA ASP A 116 -6.93 24.03 -32.53
C ASP A 116 -7.99 23.54 -33.54
#